data_AF-A0A7Y6X6H3-F1
#
_entry.id   AF-A0A7Y6X6H3-F1
#
_cell.length_a   1.000
_cell.length_b   1.000
_cell.length_c   1.000
_cell.angle_alpha   90.00
_cell.angle_beta   90.00
_cell.angle_gamma   90.00
#
_symmetry.space_group_name_H-M   'P 1'
#
loop_
_entity.id
_entity.type
_entity.pdbx_description
1 polymer ?
#
loop_
_entity_poly.entity_id
_entity_poly.type
_entity_poly.pdbx_seq_one_letter_code
_entity_poly.pdbx_strand_id
1 'polypeptide(L)'
;MDSNQLRQLFAKALRASLASPLLLAGCGGLDLKGYSPPVCEDGWKLAMSGLSPATQPDLVQLRRSQDTGDQRDPRFHEVLSSSGTACATASQPATCQAELDALAPEGGFRSSCDLFCESYYLATTEGDTVAAKASLEALLSFLGAIDTPQEALLRVFADGYTVSCSQLERGAVKANGDGTFNVVASKGFACGEGTKETQYLFQVSATGEVVEKDSEVLKRGDKGCSVGRRPAGLQSDGVVECADTVGRHLALVAHLEAVSIQAFLRLRAELALHGADVELQDAALRGAMDEVMHTEVSGRLARKYGATPERPQVASLPPRPLAEVVLDNAVEGCVRETYGALVAHHQSLHAEDSEVREVMARIAEDETRHADLSWAVDRWASARLAESERTAVREARLRAVETLRAEVAEPTDAALIRELGLPTPEVAMAMVDTLSRELWN
;
A
#
# COMPACT_ATOMS: atom_id res chain seq x y z
N MET A 1 -21.23 -4.58 -19.62
CA MET A 1 -21.79 -5.10 -18.37
C MET A 1 -22.92 -4.23 -17.91
N ASP A 2 -24.07 -4.86 -17.70
CA ASP A 2 -25.23 -4.31 -17.00
C ASP A 2 -25.53 -5.11 -15.73
N SER A 3 -26.41 -4.59 -14.87
CA SER A 3 -26.79 -5.20 -13.59
C SER A 3 -27.30 -6.65 -13.73
N ASN A 4 -28.02 -7.00 -14.81
CA ASN A 4 -28.54 -8.36 -14.99
C ASN A 4 -27.42 -9.34 -15.34
N GLN A 5 -26.47 -8.91 -16.18
CA GLN A 5 -25.29 -9.69 -16.49
C GLN A 5 -24.41 -9.89 -15.25
N LEU A 6 -24.25 -8.84 -14.40
CA LEU A 6 -23.51 -8.95 -13.13
C LEU A 6 -24.17 -9.95 -12.18
N ARG A 7 -25.50 -9.91 -12.01
CA ARG A 7 -26.23 -10.89 -11.18
C ARG A 7 -26.00 -12.33 -11.64
N GLN A 8 -26.04 -12.58 -12.95
CA GLN A 8 -25.77 -13.92 -13.51
C GLN A 8 -24.33 -14.37 -13.23
N LEU A 9 -23.37 -13.44 -13.39
CA LEU A 9 -21.97 -13.69 -13.10
C LEU A 9 -21.73 -13.97 -11.61
N PHE A 10 -22.34 -13.20 -10.72
CA PHE A 10 -22.25 -13.41 -9.28
C PHE A 10 -22.84 -14.75 -8.86
N ALA A 11 -24.01 -15.12 -9.38
CA ALA A 11 -24.59 -16.44 -9.14
C ALA A 11 -23.67 -17.59 -9.63
N LYS A 12 -22.98 -17.40 -10.76
CA LYS A 12 -21.98 -18.35 -11.27
C LYS A 12 -20.75 -18.45 -10.36
N ALA A 13 -20.21 -17.31 -9.93
CA ALA A 13 -19.05 -17.24 -9.02
C ALA A 13 -19.34 -17.90 -7.66
N LEU A 14 -20.51 -17.61 -7.07
CA LEU A 14 -20.96 -18.22 -5.82
C LEU A 14 -21.08 -19.75 -5.94
N ARG A 15 -21.67 -20.26 -7.03
CA ARG A 15 -21.77 -21.72 -7.25
C ARG A 15 -20.41 -22.39 -7.44
N ALA A 16 -19.48 -21.73 -8.11
CA ALA A 16 -18.13 -22.26 -8.35
C ALA A 16 -17.29 -22.32 -7.08
N SER A 17 -17.59 -21.48 -6.08
CA SER A 17 -16.85 -21.39 -4.82
C SER A 17 -17.19 -22.47 -3.77
N LEU A 18 -18.16 -23.35 -4.04
CA LEU A 18 -18.63 -24.38 -3.09
C LEU A 18 -17.74 -25.65 -3.03
N ALA A 19 -16.52 -25.62 -3.56
CA ALA A 19 -15.59 -26.75 -3.54
C ALA A 19 -14.22 -26.33 -2.98
N SER A 20 -13.88 -26.72 -1.75
CA SER A 20 -12.54 -26.49 -1.18
C SER A 20 -12.05 -27.68 -0.32
N PRO A 21 -10.75 -28.06 -0.43
CA PRO A 21 -10.06 -28.90 0.54
C PRO A 21 -9.32 -28.04 1.60
N LEU A 22 -9.25 -28.58 2.83
CA LEU A 22 -8.65 -27.98 4.04
C LEU A 22 -7.10 -27.98 4.05
N LEU A 23 -6.48 -26.90 4.53
CA LEU A 23 -5.11 -26.89 5.09
C LEU A 23 -5.01 -25.95 6.32
N LEU A 24 -4.16 -26.33 7.29
CA LEU A 24 -3.88 -25.68 8.58
C LEU A 24 -2.46 -25.07 8.61
N ALA A 25 -2.25 -23.95 9.32
CA ALA A 25 -0.92 -23.41 9.67
C ALA A 25 -0.88 -22.92 11.15
N GLY A 26 0.27 -23.06 11.82
CA GLY A 26 0.52 -22.72 13.24
C GLY A 26 1.38 -21.46 13.47
N CYS A 27 1.52 -21.01 14.73
CA CYS A 27 2.14 -19.74 15.17
C CYS A 27 3.44 -19.90 16.00
N GLY A 28 4.40 -18.96 15.86
CA GLY A 28 5.54 -18.70 16.77
C GLY A 28 6.43 -17.54 16.28
N GLY A 29 6.98 -16.70 17.17
CA GLY A 29 7.75 -15.47 16.81
C GLY A 29 9.20 -15.38 17.31
N LEU A 30 9.97 -14.38 16.83
CA LEU A 30 11.44 -14.24 16.93
C LEU A 30 12.00 -13.80 18.31
N ASP A 31 13.07 -14.45 18.81
CA ASP A 31 13.82 -14.04 20.03
C ASP A 31 14.90 -12.98 19.72
N LEU A 32 14.71 -11.77 20.24
CA LEU A 32 15.57 -10.61 19.98
C LEU A 32 16.67 -10.39 21.04
N LYS A 33 16.96 -11.37 21.90
CA LYS A 33 18.01 -11.23 22.92
C LYS A 33 19.41 -11.03 22.30
N GLY A 34 20.04 -9.92 22.69
CA GLY A 34 21.39 -9.55 22.23
C GLY A 34 21.45 -8.83 20.89
N TYR A 35 20.30 -8.40 20.36
CA TYR A 35 20.23 -7.44 19.27
C TYR A 35 20.29 -6.00 19.82
N SER A 36 20.89 -5.11 19.03
CA SER A 36 20.98 -3.67 19.31
C SER A 36 20.20 -2.89 18.26
N PRO A 37 19.60 -1.73 18.61
CA PRO A 37 18.96 -0.87 17.63
C PRO A 37 20.02 -0.24 16.69
N PRO A 38 19.61 0.19 15.48
CA PRO A 38 20.44 1.01 14.61
C PRO A 38 20.90 2.30 15.29
N VAL A 39 22.07 2.80 14.90
CA VAL A 39 22.45 4.19 15.22
C VAL A 39 21.68 5.11 14.29
N CYS A 40 20.98 6.11 14.84
CA CYS A 40 20.16 7.04 14.06
C CYS A 40 20.31 8.50 14.49
N GLU A 41 20.20 9.40 13.51
CA GLU A 41 20.06 10.85 13.68
C GLU A 41 18.57 11.23 13.77
N ASP A 42 18.26 12.24 14.59
CA ASP A 42 16.89 12.70 14.86
C ASP A 42 15.90 11.61 15.31
N GLY A 43 16.41 10.45 15.73
CA GLY A 43 15.63 9.31 16.21
C GLY A 43 14.99 8.43 15.12
N TRP A 44 15.18 8.74 13.82
CA TRP A 44 14.56 7.96 12.73
C TRP A 44 15.40 7.86 11.45
N LYS A 45 16.44 8.68 11.29
CA LYS A 45 17.29 8.68 10.10
C LYS A 45 18.48 7.76 10.33
N LEU A 46 18.64 6.71 9.53
CA LEU A 46 19.77 5.78 9.65
C LEU A 46 21.09 6.57 9.58
N ALA A 47 21.88 6.56 10.64
CA ALA A 47 23.06 7.41 10.74
C ALA A 47 24.19 6.89 9.83
N MET A 48 24.97 7.81 9.26
CA MET A 48 26.21 7.44 8.56
C MET A 48 27.40 7.30 9.53
N SER A 49 27.20 7.61 10.81
CA SER A 49 28.20 7.34 11.85
C SER A 49 28.26 5.84 12.13
N GLY A 50 29.48 5.33 12.32
CA GLY A 50 29.73 3.90 12.54
C GLY A 50 29.94 3.06 11.28
N LEU A 51 29.95 3.67 10.08
CA LEU A 51 30.49 3.04 8.88
C LEU A 51 32.03 3.00 8.93
N SER A 52 32.63 1.96 8.36
CA SER A 52 34.08 1.77 8.23
C SER A 52 34.47 1.45 6.77
N PRO A 53 34.20 2.39 5.84
CA PRO A 53 34.45 2.17 4.42
C PRO A 53 35.93 1.92 4.14
N ALA A 54 36.21 1.18 3.05
CA ALA A 54 37.57 0.81 2.63
C ALA A 54 38.53 2.01 2.51
N THR A 55 38.00 3.16 2.12
CA THR A 55 38.66 4.46 2.19
C THR A 55 37.82 5.38 3.05
N GLN A 56 38.42 6.02 4.06
CA GLN A 56 37.74 6.99 4.92
C GLN A 56 37.62 8.35 4.19
N PRO A 57 36.41 8.78 3.81
CA PRO A 57 36.22 10.09 3.21
C PRO A 57 36.18 11.18 4.29
N ASP A 58 36.29 12.44 3.87
CA ASP A 58 36.05 13.59 4.75
C ASP A 58 34.61 13.62 5.24
N LEU A 59 33.67 13.22 4.37
CA LEU A 59 32.22 13.25 4.62
C LEU A 59 31.53 12.05 3.95
N VAL A 60 30.52 11.53 4.62
CA VAL A 60 29.47 10.68 4.03
C VAL A 60 28.11 11.24 4.39
N GLN A 61 27.25 11.44 3.39
CA GLN A 61 25.85 11.81 3.58
C GLN A 61 24.93 10.78 2.93
N LEU A 62 23.92 10.31 3.66
CA LEU A 62 22.77 9.64 3.05
C LEU A 62 21.82 10.71 2.52
N ARG A 63 21.54 10.68 1.21
CA ARG A 63 20.61 11.60 0.57
C ARG A 63 19.43 10.86 -0.04
N ARG A 64 18.29 11.53 -0.08
CA ARG A 64 17.08 11.10 -0.80
C ARG A 64 16.80 12.09 -1.92
N SER A 65 16.58 11.59 -3.13
CA SER A 65 16.00 12.35 -4.23
C SER A 65 14.55 11.94 -4.43
N GLN A 66 13.66 12.88 -4.69
CA GLN A 66 12.24 12.62 -4.92
C GLN A 66 11.72 13.43 -6.11
N ASP A 67 10.91 12.80 -6.98
CA ASP A 67 10.26 13.49 -8.09
C ASP A 67 9.23 14.51 -7.57
N THR A 68 9.27 15.75 -8.07
CA THR A 68 8.41 16.86 -7.60
C THR A 68 7.12 17.00 -8.42
N GLY A 69 7.05 16.35 -9.58
CA GLY A 69 5.99 16.57 -10.57
C GLY A 69 6.08 17.89 -11.33
N ASP A 70 7.07 18.76 -11.04
CA ASP A 70 7.34 19.99 -11.78
C ASP A 70 8.29 19.72 -12.95
N GLN A 71 7.92 20.11 -14.17
CA GLN A 71 8.79 19.94 -15.34
C GLN A 71 10.05 20.83 -15.30
N ARG A 72 10.09 21.87 -14.46
CA ARG A 72 11.23 22.80 -14.37
C ARG A 72 12.25 22.40 -13.31
N ASP A 73 11.81 21.72 -12.27
CA ASP A 73 12.66 21.21 -11.19
C ASP A 73 12.20 19.79 -10.86
N PRO A 74 12.57 18.80 -11.68
CA PRO A 74 11.93 17.48 -11.66
C PRO A 74 12.24 16.71 -10.38
N ARG A 75 13.31 17.04 -9.64
CA ARG A 75 13.76 16.30 -8.46
C ARG A 75 14.28 17.17 -7.33
N PHE A 76 13.73 16.97 -6.14
CA PHE A 76 14.23 17.55 -4.91
C PHE A 76 15.20 16.60 -4.22
N HIS A 77 16.35 17.09 -3.74
CA HIS A 77 17.39 16.32 -3.06
C HIS A 77 17.54 16.77 -1.60
N GLU A 78 17.40 15.84 -0.65
CA GLU A 78 17.46 16.10 0.79
C GLU A 78 18.60 15.32 1.45
N VAL A 79 19.32 15.94 2.39
CA VAL A 79 20.28 15.26 3.27
C VAL A 79 19.54 14.68 4.46
N LEU A 80 19.60 13.35 4.61
CA LEU A 80 19.00 12.65 5.74
C LEU A 80 19.95 12.59 6.92
N SER A 81 21.14 12.02 6.73
CA SER A 81 22.13 11.85 7.80
C SER A 81 23.54 12.10 7.30
N SER A 82 24.45 12.46 8.20
CA SER A 82 25.79 12.92 7.84
C SER A 82 26.84 12.48 8.86
N SER A 83 27.99 12.01 8.38
CA SER A 83 29.16 11.70 9.21
C SER A 83 30.40 12.32 8.61
N GLY A 84 31.22 12.96 9.44
CA GLY A 84 32.41 13.70 9.00
C GLY A 84 32.13 15.18 8.71
N THR A 85 33.08 15.83 8.05
CA THR A 85 33.08 17.26 7.73
C THR A 85 33.27 17.45 6.24
N ALA A 86 32.32 18.10 5.58
CA ALA A 86 32.36 18.33 4.14
C ALA A 86 33.66 19.02 3.71
N CYS A 87 34.33 18.44 2.70
CA CYS A 87 35.48 19.03 2.04
C CYS A 87 36.65 19.38 2.99
N ALA A 88 36.79 18.66 4.11
CA ALA A 88 37.77 18.97 5.15
C ALA A 88 39.22 18.92 4.65
N THR A 89 39.52 18.05 3.69
CA THR A 89 40.85 17.92 3.09
C THR A 89 40.95 18.49 1.68
N ALA A 90 39.90 19.17 1.18
CA ALA A 90 39.89 19.79 -0.13
C ALA A 90 40.93 20.91 -0.25
N SER A 91 41.65 20.95 -1.37
CA SER A 91 42.51 22.09 -1.71
C SER A 91 41.69 23.33 -2.07
N GLN A 92 40.46 23.12 -2.55
CA GLN A 92 39.48 24.18 -2.85
C GLN A 92 38.12 23.92 -2.15
N PRO A 93 38.00 24.19 -0.84
CA PRO A 93 36.80 23.86 -0.07
C PRO A 93 35.50 24.47 -0.62
N ALA A 94 35.56 25.70 -1.16
CA ALA A 94 34.39 26.35 -1.75
C ALA A 94 33.91 25.66 -3.04
N THR A 95 34.84 25.20 -3.89
CA THR A 95 34.51 24.46 -5.11
C THR A 95 33.93 23.10 -4.77
N CYS A 96 34.59 22.36 -3.86
CA CYS A 96 34.10 21.07 -3.39
C CYS A 96 32.71 21.20 -2.75
N GLN A 97 32.45 22.23 -1.94
CA GLN A 97 31.13 22.45 -1.34
C GLN A 97 30.06 22.73 -2.42
N ALA A 98 30.37 23.57 -3.41
CA ALA A 98 29.45 23.86 -4.50
C ALA A 98 29.13 22.61 -5.35
N GLU A 99 30.11 21.75 -5.60
CA GLU A 99 29.90 20.46 -6.28
C GLU A 99 29.06 19.50 -5.43
N LEU A 100 29.29 19.45 -4.12
CA LEU A 100 28.50 18.66 -3.19
C LEU A 100 27.05 19.14 -3.12
N ASP A 101 26.81 20.44 -3.13
CA ASP A 101 25.47 21.03 -3.11
C ASP A 101 24.73 20.78 -4.44
N ALA A 102 25.45 20.77 -5.56
CA ALA A 102 24.91 20.51 -6.89
C ALA A 102 24.76 19.02 -7.25
N LEU A 103 25.20 18.10 -6.36
CA LEU A 103 25.25 16.67 -6.65
C LEU A 103 23.85 16.04 -6.79
N ALA A 104 23.46 15.76 -8.04
CA ALA A 104 22.16 15.19 -8.41
C ALA A 104 22.32 13.98 -9.36
N PRO A 105 22.53 12.76 -8.84
CA PRO A 105 22.57 11.56 -9.66
C PRO A 105 21.18 11.22 -10.23
N GLU A 106 21.15 10.56 -11.40
CA GLU A 106 19.89 10.14 -12.05
C GLU A 106 19.14 9.03 -11.29
N GLY A 107 19.81 8.34 -10.36
CA GLY A 107 19.24 7.24 -9.59
C GLY A 107 19.89 7.08 -8.21
N GLY A 108 19.65 5.93 -7.60
CA GLY A 108 20.16 5.60 -6.28
C GLY A 108 20.35 4.10 -6.11
N PHE A 109 21.12 3.70 -5.09
CA PHE A 109 21.31 2.28 -4.76
C PHE A 109 20.02 1.61 -4.26
N ARG A 110 19.04 2.41 -3.85
CA ARG A 110 17.66 2.03 -3.54
C ARG A 110 16.73 2.99 -4.27
N SER A 111 15.70 2.47 -4.92
CA SER A 111 14.64 3.26 -5.53
C SER A 111 13.27 2.62 -5.33
N SER A 112 12.23 3.44 -5.27
CA SER A 112 10.83 3.03 -5.29
C SER A 112 10.02 4.04 -6.07
N CYS A 113 9.11 3.56 -6.91
CA CYS A 113 8.23 4.38 -7.74
C CYS A 113 6.80 3.88 -7.57
N ASP A 114 6.13 4.38 -6.52
CA ASP A 114 4.71 4.15 -6.27
C ASP A 114 3.92 5.40 -6.70
N LEU A 115 3.44 6.21 -5.74
CA LEU A 115 2.80 7.50 -6.00
C LEU A 115 3.80 8.61 -6.37
N PHE A 116 5.03 8.52 -5.85
CA PHE A 116 6.16 9.37 -6.18
C PHE A 116 7.39 8.48 -6.34
N CYS A 117 8.26 8.81 -7.28
CA CYS A 117 9.56 8.16 -7.39
C CYS A 117 10.53 8.78 -6.40
N GLU A 118 11.11 7.96 -5.55
CA GLU A 118 12.24 8.34 -4.71
C GLU A 118 13.42 7.39 -4.89
N SER A 119 14.62 7.91 -4.70
CA SER A 119 15.85 7.13 -4.68
C SER A 119 16.85 7.63 -3.65
N TYR A 120 17.67 6.71 -3.15
CA TYR A 120 18.65 6.97 -2.09
C TYR A 120 20.07 6.73 -2.60
N TYR A 121 20.98 7.64 -2.27
CA TYR A 121 22.39 7.57 -2.65
C TYR A 121 23.28 8.09 -1.52
N LEU A 122 24.54 7.67 -1.52
CA LEU A 122 25.54 8.29 -0.64
C LEU A 122 26.27 9.40 -1.39
N ALA A 123 26.37 10.57 -0.79
CA ALA A 123 27.29 11.63 -1.23
C ALA A 123 28.54 11.59 -0.37
N THR A 124 29.71 11.65 -0.99
CA THR A 124 31.01 11.57 -0.30
C THR A 124 31.93 12.69 -0.78
N THR A 125 32.77 13.19 0.13
CA THR A 125 33.87 14.12 -0.24
C THR A 125 35.21 13.55 0.24
N GLU A 126 36.22 13.55 -0.62
CA GLU A 126 37.59 13.12 -0.30
C GLU A 126 38.58 14.01 -1.07
N GLY A 127 39.32 14.86 -0.36
CA GLY A 127 40.12 15.89 -1.00
C GLY A 127 39.25 16.79 -1.88
N ASP A 128 39.65 16.99 -3.13
CA ASP A 128 38.85 17.77 -4.10
C ASP A 128 37.76 16.95 -4.80
N THR A 129 37.58 15.68 -4.43
CA THR A 129 36.62 14.78 -5.11
C THR A 129 35.28 14.76 -4.41
N VAL A 130 34.21 15.07 -5.15
CA VAL A 130 32.82 14.79 -4.76
C VAL A 130 32.29 13.60 -5.56
N ALA A 131 31.70 12.61 -4.89
CA ALA A 131 31.17 11.43 -5.57
C ALA A 131 29.82 10.96 -5.01
N ALA A 132 28.94 10.51 -5.91
CA ALA A 132 27.70 9.81 -5.57
C ALA A 132 27.87 8.29 -5.69
N LYS A 133 27.46 7.55 -4.67
CA LYS A 133 27.27 6.09 -4.73
C LYS A 133 25.79 5.85 -4.99
N ALA A 134 25.43 5.71 -6.26
CA ALA A 134 24.05 5.68 -6.75
C ALA A 134 23.63 4.30 -7.31
N SER A 135 24.36 3.23 -6.98
CA SER A 135 24.03 1.85 -7.31
C SER A 135 24.48 0.93 -6.18
N LEU A 136 23.88 -0.27 -6.08
CA LEU A 136 24.30 -1.25 -5.07
C LEU A 136 25.77 -1.64 -5.22
N GLU A 137 26.27 -1.76 -6.45
CA GLU A 137 27.68 -2.02 -6.75
C GLU A 137 28.58 -0.90 -6.24
N ALA A 138 28.21 0.37 -6.50
CA ALA A 138 28.99 1.53 -6.03
C ALA A 138 28.97 1.64 -4.50
N LEU A 139 27.85 1.29 -3.86
CA LEU A 139 27.73 1.22 -2.40
C LEU A 139 28.67 0.14 -1.83
N LEU A 140 28.60 -1.08 -2.33
CA LEU A 140 29.43 -2.19 -1.86
C LEU A 140 30.93 -1.94 -2.10
N SER A 141 31.28 -1.36 -3.25
CA SER A 141 32.67 -0.96 -3.56
C SER A 141 33.19 0.10 -2.59
N PHE A 142 32.34 1.05 -2.21
CA PHE A 142 32.68 2.08 -1.23
C PHE A 142 32.86 1.51 0.19
N LEU A 143 31.93 0.67 0.65
CA LEU A 143 32.02 0.06 1.96
C LEU A 143 33.19 -0.93 2.05
N GLY A 144 33.46 -1.69 0.99
CA GLY A 144 34.43 -2.77 1.03
C GLY A 144 33.88 -3.97 1.79
N ALA A 145 34.61 -4.44 2.80
CA ALA A 145 34.12 -5.51 3.66
C ALA A 145 33.04 -4.96 4.61
N ILE A 146 31.91 -5.64 4.72
CA ILE A 146 30.88 -5.32 5.73
C ILE A 146 31.41 -5.82 7.08
N ASP A 147 31.98 -4.94 7.88
CA ASP A 147 32.61 -5.28 9.16
C ASP A 147 32.05 -4.51 10.36
N THR A 148 31.09 -3.63 10.11
CA THR A 148 30.33 -2.93 11.15
C THR A 148 28.84 -3.31 11.14
N PRO A 149 28.16 -3.25 12.32
CA PRO A 149 26.72 -3.42 12.38
C PRO A 149 25.96 -2.40 11.52
N GLN A 150 26.46 -1.17 11.41
CA GLN A 150 25.81 -0.09 10.67
C GLN A 150 25.85 -0.33 9.16
N GLU A 151 26.94 -0.89 8.64
CA GLU A 151 27.05 -1.30 7.23
C GLU A 151 26.11 -2.44 6.88
N ALA A 152 25.96 -3.42 7.78
CA ALA A 152 25.01 -4.52 7.58
C ALA A 152 23.56 -3.99 7.50
N LEU A 153 23.19 -3.01 8.33
CA LEU A 153 21.89 -2.35 8.28
C LEU A 153 21.71 -1.55 6.98
N LEU A 154 22.72 -0.78 6.57
CA LEU A 154 22.68 -0.01 5.32
C LEU A 154 22.57 -0.92 4.09
N ARG A 155 23.23 -2.08 4.13
CA ARG A 155 23.13 -3.11 3.09
C ARG A 155 21.71 -3.66 2.97
N VAL A 156 21.05 -4.03 4.07
CA VAL A 156 19.66 -4.50 4.05
C VAL A 156 18.70 -3.38 3.64
N PHE A 157 18.96 -2.15 4.08
CA PHE A 157 18.22 -0.96 3.64
C PHE A 157 18.31 -0.78 2.12
N ALA A 158 19.46 -1.04 1.50
CA ALA A 158 19.65 -0.94 0.05
C ALA A 158 18.77 -1.93 -0.76
N ASP A 159 18.41 -3.08 -0.19
CA ASP A 159 17.49 -4.06 -0.82
C ASP A 159 16.00 -3.65 -0.71
N GLY A 160 15.72 -2.43 -0.23
CA GLY A 160 14.37 -1.88 -0.13
C GLY A 160 13.61 -2.31 1.13
N TYR A 161 14.33 -2.75 2.17
CA TYR A 161 13.75 -3.02 3.49
C TYR A 161 13.82 -1.77 4.38
N THR A 162 12.87 -1.65 5.31
CA THR A 162 12.84 -0.59 6.32
C THR A 162 13.56 -1.07 7.57
N VAL A 163 14.36 -0.20 8.17
CA VAL A 163 15.09 -0.47 9.41
C VAL A 163 14.68 0.57 10.44
N SER A 164 13.84 0.19 11.40
CA SER A 164 13.39 1.08 12.46
C SER A 164 14.49 1.42 13.46
N CYS A 165 14.59 2.69 13.82
CA CYS A 165 15.52 3.18 14.85
C CYS A 165 15.02 2.95 16.29
N SER A 166 13.73 2.65 16.46
CA SER A 166 13.06 2.69 17.77
C SER A 166 12.39 1.38 18.17
N GLN A 167 12.18 0.46 17.22
CA GLN A 167 11.46 -0.80 17.44
C GLN A 167 12.34 -1.94 16.97
N LEU A 168 12.86 -2.74 17.92
CA LEU A 168 13.81 -3.82 17.62
C LEU A 168 13.21 -4.87 16.68
N GLU A 169 11.91 -5.10 16.77
CA GLU A 169 11.20 -6.01 15.89
C GLU A 169 11.09 -5.51 14.44
N ARG A 170 11.36 -4.22 14.18
CA ARG A 170 11.35 -3.62 12.83
C ARG A 170 12.72 -3.13 12.38
N GLY A 171 13.75 -3.25 13.23
CA GLY A 171 15.06 -2.69 13.00
C GLY A 171 16.01 -3.00 14.13
N ALA A 172 16.90 -3.96 13.92
CA ALA A 172 17.95 -4.29 14.88
C ALA A 172 19.10 -5.03 14.21
N VAL A 173 20.26 -5.05 14.86
CA VAL A 173 21.45 -5.76 14.37
C VAL A 173 22.17 -6.47 15.51
N LYS A 174 22.77 -7.62 15.19
CA LYS A 174 23.62 -8.40 16.08
C LYS A 174 24.84 -8.89 15.33
N ALA A 175 26.02 -8.61 15.85
CA ALA A 175 27.27 -9.19 15.33
C ALA A 175 27.41 -10.64 15.80
N ASN A 176 27.79 -11.53 14.89
CA ASN A 176 28.05 -12.94 15.17
C ASN A 176 29.56 -13.19 15.34
N GLY A 177 29.92 -14.26 16.06
CA GLY A 177 31.33 -14.61 16.31
C GLY A 177 32.11 -15.09 15.08
N ASP A 178 31.42 -15.33 13.96
CA ASP A 178 31.99 -15.76 12.68
C ASP A 178 32.26 -14.58 11.71
N GLY A 179 32.03 -13.34 12.15
CA GLY A 179 32.19 -12.14 11.33
C GLY A 179 30.97 -11.79 10.45
N THR A 180 29.86 -12.53 10.57
CA THR A 180 28.59 -12.16 9.93
C THR A 180 27.73 -11.28 10.85
N PHE A 181 26.68 -10.66 10.30
CA PHE A 181 25.69 -9.90 11.06
C PHE A 181 24.31 -10.47 10.87
N ASN A 182 23.53 -10.56 11.95
CA ASN A 182 22.10 -10.78 11.84
C ASN A 182 21.38 -9.43 11.89
N VAL A 183 20.53 -9.17 10.90
CA VAL A 183 19.78 -7.91 10.78
C VAL A 183 18.29 -8.21 10.79
N VAL A 184 17.57 -7.53 11.67
CA VAL A 184 16.10 -7.47 11.69
C VAL A 184 15.68 -6.23 10.92
N ALA A 185 14.76 -6.39 9.97
CA ALA A 185 14.19 -5.31 9.18
C ALA A 185 12.71 -5.60 8.91
N SER A 186 11.94 -4.60 8.49
CA SER A 186 10.56 -4.80 8.05
C SER A 186 10.33 -4.38 6.60
N LYS A 187 9.27 -4.91 5.98
CA LYS A 187 8.82 -4.48 4.66
C LYS A 187 7.30 -4.52 4.57
N GLY A 188 6.75 -3.65 3.74
CA GLY A 188 5.32 -3.46 3.57
C GLY A 188 4.74 -2.51 4.61
N PHE A 189 3.43 -2.33 4.55
CA PHE A 189 2.64 -1.50 5.44
C PHE A 189 1.36 -2.26 5.78
N ALA A 190 0.65 -1.85 6.82
CA ALA A 190 -0.53 -2.55 7.32
C ALA A 190 -1.75 -1.61 7.33
N CYS A 191 -2.11 -1.10 6.15
CA CYS A 191 -3.32 -0.32 5.92
C CYS A 191 -4.03 -0.85 4.66
N GLY A 192 -5.21 -1.44 4.84
CA GLY A 192 -5.95 -2.12 3.78
C GLY A 192 -5.74 -3.62 3.72
N GLU A 193 -6.76 -4.33 3.25
CA GLU A 193 -6.73 -5.78 3.05
C GLU A 193 -5.53 -6.16 2.15
N GLY A 194 -4.85 -7.29 2.43
CA GLY A 194 -3.64 -7.74 1.70
C GLY A 194 -2.35 -6.96 1.95
N THR A 195 -2.40 -5.84 2.67
CA THR A 195 -1.18 -5.17 3.11
C THR A 195 -0.69 -5.84 4.39
N LYS A 196 0.62 -6.06 4.51
CA LYS A 196 1.23 -6.59 5.72
C LYS A 196 2.56 -5.92 5.95
N GLU A 197 2.79 -5.54 7.18
CA GLU A 197 4.13 -5.23 7.66
C GLU A 197 4.75 -6.55 8.11
N THR A 198 5.76 -7.02 7.38
CA THR A 198 6.48 -8.27 7.63
C THR A 198 7.85 -7.95 8.20
N GLN A 199 8.19 -8.54 9.33
CA GLN A 199 9.54 -8.63 9.88
C GLN A 199 10.32 -9.69 9.14
N TYR A 200 11.58 -9.40 8.86
CA TYR A 200 12.55 -10.32 8.29
C TYR A 200 13.78 -10.38 9.17
N LEU A 201 14.34 -11.57 9.32
CA LEU A 201 15.66 -11.81 9.86
C LEU A 201 16.60 -12.20 8.73
N PHE A 202 17.60 -11.37 8.47
CA PHE A 202 18.66 -11.62 7.51
C PHE A 202 19.97 -11.97 8.21
N GLN A 203 20.80 -12.79 7.56
CA GLN A 203 22.23 -12.85 7.82
C GLN A 203 22.96 -12.12 6.70
N VAL A 204 23.87 -11.22 7.05
CA VAL A 204 24.72 -10.45 6.12
C VAL A 204 26.16 -10.91 6.29
N SER A 205 26.81 -11.29 5.19
CA SER A 205 28.21 -11.70 5.19
C SER A 205 29.15 -10.49 5.06
N ALA A 206 30.45 -10.71 5.31
CA ALA A 206 31.48 -9.68 5.10
C ALA A 206 31.61 -9.23 3.64
N THR A 207 31.10 -9.99 2.66
CA THR A 207 31.07 -9.58 1.24
C THR A 207 29.81 -8.79 0.88
N GLY A 208 28.87 -8.62 1.81
CA GLY A 208 27.57 -7.98 1.56
C GLY A 208 26.52 -8.91 0.96
N GLU A 209 26.73 -10.23 0.98
CA GLU A 209 25.69 -11.20 0.64
C GLU A 209 24.62 -11.20 1.74
N VAL A 210 23.35 -11.14 1.35
CA VAL A 210 22.19 -11.10 2.27
C VAL A 210 21.38 -12.39 2.09
N VAL A 211 21.22 -13.14 3.17
CA VAL A 211 20.48 -14.39 3.20
C VAL A 211 19.34 -14.30 4.20
N GLU A 212 18.10 -14.45 3.75
CA GLU A 212 16.92 -14.56 4.63
C GLU A 212 17.04 -15.83 5.49
N LYS A 213 16.89 -15.67 6.81
CA LYS A 213 16.88 -16.77 7.78
C LYS A 213 15.49 -17.05 8.30
N ASP A 214 14.68 -16.01 8.46
CA ASP A 214 13.31 -16.12 8.95
C ASP A 214 12.48 -14.89 8.53
N SER A 215 11.16 -15.03 8.53
CA SER A 215 10.24 -13.91 8.36
C SER A 215 8.90 -14.16 9.06
N GLU A 216 8.36 -13.10 9.66
CA GLU A 216 7.12 -13.12 10.43
C GLU A 216 6.28 -11.88 10.13
N VAL A 217 4.95 -12.02 10.08
CA VAL A 217 4.07 -10.86 9.88
C VAL A 217 3.87 -10.13 11.22
N LEU A 218 4.39 -8.90 11.34
CA LEU A 218 4.23 -8.06 12.54
C LEU A 218 2.82 -7.48 12.66
N LYS A 219 2.30 -6.97 11.55
CA LYS A 219 0.99 -6.31 11.50
C LYS A 219 0.34 -6.61 10.15
N ARG A 220 -0.92 -7.03 10.18
CA ARG A 220 -1.75 -7.23 8.99
C ARG A 220 -2.64 -6.00 8.81
N GLY A 221 -2.83 -5.58 7.57
CA GLY A 221 -3.65 -4.44 7.23
C GLY A 221 -5.14 -4.70 7.48
N ASP A 222 -5.84 -3.62 7.84
CA ASP A 222 -7.22 -3.67 8.28
C ASP A 222 -8.21 -3.87 7.11
N LYS A 223 -9.18 -4.78 7.31
CA LYS A 223 -10.00 -5.44 6.27
C LYS A 223 -11.23 -4.70 5.76
N GLY A 224 -11.47 -3.45 6.13
CA GLY A 224 -12.62 -2.72 5.58
C GLY A 224 -12.37 -2.19 4.17
N CYS A 225 -11.11 -2.17 3.73
CA CYS A 225 -10.62 -1.49 2.53
C CYS A 225 -11.18 -1.99 1.17
N SER A 226 -12.02 -3.02 1.13
CA SER A 226 -12.68 -3.57 -0.06
C SER A 226 -14.16 -3.17 -0.21
N VAL A 227 -14.69 -2.37 0.72
CA VAL A 227 -16.06 -1.83 0.68
C VAL A 227 -16.03 -0.34 0.31
N GLY A 228 -16.81 0.03 -0.71
CA GLY A 228 -17.03 1.41 -1.12
C GLY A 228 -15.85 2.06 -1.87
N ARG A 229 -16.18 2.96 -2.81
CA ARG A 229 -15.20 3.77 -3.56
C ARG A 229 -14.48 4.74 -2.64
N ARG A 230 -13.15 4.80 -2.70
CA ARG A 230 -12.36 5.78 -1.93
C ARG A 230 -12.06 7.02 -2.77
N PRO A 231 -12.40 8.23 -2.31
CA PRO A 231 -12.06 9.46 -3.01
C PRO A 231 -10.58 9.80 -2.80
N ALA A 232 -9.93 10.35 -3.83
CA ALA A 232 -8.67 11.05 -3.62
C ALA A 232 -8.86 12.16 -2.57
N GLY A 233 -7.91 12.28 -1.64
CA GLY A 233 -7.97 13.23 -0.53
C GLY A 233 -8.52 12.67 0.78
N LEU A 234 -8.83 11.38 0.88
CA LEU A 234 -9.12 10.73 2.16
C LEU A 234 -7.93 10.88 3.14
N GLN A 235 -8.19 11.38 4.34
CA GLN A 235 -7.18 11.65 5.38
C GLN A 235 -7.36 10.77 6.63
N SER A 236 -8.59 10.38 6.93
CA SER A 236 -8.91 9.45 8.03
C SER A 236 -8.72 8.01 7.58
N ASP A 237 -8.28 7.14 8.50
CA ASP A 237 -8.09 5.71 8.23
C ASP A 237 -9.25 4.84 8.74
N GLY A 238 -10.21 5.41 9.48
CA GLY A 238 -11.38 4.71 9.99
C GLY A 238 -11.08 3.75 11.13
N VAL A 239 -9.84 3.76 11.66
CA VAL A 239 -9.39 2.85 12.70
C VAL A 239 -9.99 3.26 14.04
N VAL A 240 -10.63 2.30 14.70
CA VAL A 240 -11.23 2.51 16.03
C VAL A 240 -10.75 1.46 17.02
N GLU A 241 -10.49 1.92 18.24
CA GLU A 241 -10.19 1.04 19.37
C GLU A 241 -11.45 0.28 19.77
N CYS A 242 -11.49 -1.02 19.47
CA CYS A 242 -12.54 -1.93 19.91
C CYS A 242 -11.93 -3.32 20.14
N ALA A 243 -12.21 -3.91 21.31
CA ALA A 243 -11.75 -5.26 21.64
C ALA A 243 -12.44 -6.35 20.81
N ASP A 244 -13.66 -6.07 20.34
CA ASP A 244 -14.44 -6.98 19.50
C ASP A 244 -14.04 -6.84 18.03
N THR A 245 -13.54 -7.94 17.44
CA THR A 245 -13.10 -7.96 16.03
C THR A 245 -14.23 -7.69 15.06
N VAL A 246 -15.46 -8.15 15.34
CA VAL A 246 -16.64 -7.93 14.50
C VAL A 246 -17.05 -6.46 14.56
N GLY A 247 -17.08 -5.88 15.77
CA GLY A 247 -17.35 -4.47 15.97
C GLY A 247 -16.34 -3.57 15.27
N ARG A 248 -15.04 -3.86 15.39
CA ARG A 248 -13.97 -3.11 14.73
C ARG A 248 -14.11 -3.16 13.20
N HIS A 249 -14.41 -4.33 12.64
CA HIS A 249 -14.61 -4.49 11.20
C HIS A 249 -15.83 -3.70 10.69
N LEU A 250 -16.99 -3.84 11.36
CA LEU A 250 -18.21 -3.11 10.99
C LEU A 250 -18.05 -1.59 11.13
N ALA A 251 -17.27 -1.12 12.11
CA ALA A 251 -16.97 0.30 12.25
C ALA A 251 -16.14 0.84 11.08
N LEU A 252 -15.16 0.06 10.61
CA LEU A 252 -14.37 0.41 9.45
C LEU A 252 -15.20 0.35 8.15
N VAL A 253 -16.08 -0.64 7.99
CA VAL A 253 -17.03 -0.69 6.87
C VAL A 253 -17.90 0.57 6.88
N ALA A 254 -18.53 0.90 8.01
CA ALA A 254 -19.37 2.09 8.13
C ALA A 254 -18.61 3.41 7.84
N HIS A 255 -17.33 3.46 8.20
CA HIS A 255 -16.47 4.58 7.83
C HIS A 255 -16.31 4.68 6.31
N LEU A 256 -16.03 3.56 5.65
CA LEU A 256 -15.76 3.53 4.21
C LEU A 256 -17.02 3.81 3.38
N GLU A 257 -18.20 3.32 3.77
CA GLU A 257 -19.47 3.74 3.15
C GLU A 257 -19.63 5.27 3.24
N ALA A 258 -19.29 5.85 4.39
CA ALA A 258 -19.42 7.29 4.60
C ALA A 258 -18.42 8.09 3.72
N VAL A 259 -17.26 7.51 3.48
CA VAL A 259 -16.24 8.03 2.56
C VAL A 259 -16.74 7.96 1.11
N SER A 260 -17.42 6.88 0.73
CA SER A 260 -17.94 6.64 -0.63
C SER A 260 -19.02 7.62 -1.06
N ILE A 261 -19.78 8.19 -0.12
CA ILE A 261 -20.66 9.33 -0.38
C ILE A 261 -19.88 10.46 -1.09
N GLN A 262 -18.69 10.82 -0.58
CA GLN A 262 -17.88 11.88 -1.18
C GLN A 262 -17.28 11.46 -2.52
N ALA A 263 -16.93 10.18 -2.68
CA ALA A 263 -16.42 9.63 -3.93
C ALA A 263 -17.47 9.74 -5.05
N PHE A 264 -18.72 9.35 -4.79
CA PHE A 264 -19.81 9.45 -5.77
C PHE A 264 -20.19 10.90 -6.08
N LEU A 265 -20.22 11.78 -5.09
CA LEU A 265 -20.48 13.21 -5.32
C LEU A 265 -19.39 13.85 -6.20
N ARG A 266 -18.12 13.49 -5.97
CA ARG A 266 -17.01 13.94 -6.80
C ARG A 266 -17.07 13.35 -8.21
N LEU A 267 -17.33 12.04 -8.33
CA LEU A 267 -17.51 11.37 -9.61
C LEU A 267 -18.62 12.03 -10.43
N ARG A 268 -19.77 12.34 -9.81
CA ARG A 268 -20.85 13.09 -10.48
C ARG A 268 -20.38 14.43 -11.02
N ALA A 269 -19.66 15.21 -10.22
CA ALA A 269 -19.17 16.53 -10.62
C ALA A 269 -18.15 16.42 -11.77
N GLU A 270 -17.26 15.43 -11.72
CA GLU A 270 -16.27 15.15 -12.76
C GLU A 270 -16.94 14.65 -14.05
N LEU A 271 -17.94 13.77 -13.96
CA LEU A 271 -18.75 13.34 -15.11
C LEU A 271 -19.46 14.52 -15.78
N ALA A 272 -20.06 15.41 -14.99
CA ALA A 272 -20.69 16.62 -15.51
C ALA A 272 -19.69 17.55 -16.21
N LEU A 273 -18.52 17.77 -15.58
CA LEU A 273 -17.44 18.59 -16.14
C LEU A 273 -16.98 18.06 -17.51
N HIS A 274 -16.89 16.75 -17.67
CA HIS A 274 -16.43 16.09 -18.89
C HIS A 274 -17.54 15.79 -19.89
N GLY A 275 -18.76 16.31 -19.67
CA GLY A 275 -19.87 16.22 -20.61
C GLY A 275 -20.52 14.83 -20.70
N ALA A 276 -20.58 14.10 -19.59
CA ALA A 276 -21.38 12.87 -19.51
C ALA A 276 -22.88 13.16 -19.60
N ASP A 277 -23.64 12.20 -20.12
CA ASP A 277 -25.10 12.32 -20.18
C ASP A 277 -25.70 12.37 -18.77
N VAL A 278 -26.85 13.03 -18.64
CA VAL A 278 -27.51 13.29 -17.34
C VAL A 278 -27.82 12.00 -16.61
N GLU A 279 -28.14 10.93 -17.33
CA GLU A 279 -28.43 9.61 -16.78
C GLU A 279 -27.23 9.03 -16.01
N LEU A 280 -26.00 9.25 -16.48
CA LEU A 280 -24.76 8.77 -15.85
C LEU A 280 -24.41 9.62 -14.61
N GLN A 281 -24.67 10.92 -14.68
CA GLN A 281 -24.53 11.83 -13.54
C GLN A 281 -25.53 11.50 -12.43
N ASP A 282 -26.79 11.25 -12.80
CA ASP A 282 -27.85 10.87 -11.86
C ASP A 282 -27.60 9.49 -11.26
N ALA A 283 -26.99 8.57 -12.01
CA ALA A 283 -26.57 7.28 -11.46
C ALA A 283 -25.50 7.44 -10.38
N ALA A 284 -24.51 8.32 -10.59
CA ALA A 284 -23.53 8.66 -9.55
C ALA A 284 -24.17 9.35 -8.34
N LEU A 285 -25.15 10.24 -8.56
CA LEU A 285 -25.90 10.85 -7.44
C LEU A 285 -26.66 9.80 -6.63
N ARG A 286 -27.32 8.86 -7.31
CA ARG A 286 -28.02 7.74 -6.66
C ARG A 286 -27.05 6.87 -5.85
N GLY A 287 -25.85 6.59 -6.38
CA GLY A 287 -24.80 5.92 -5.63
C GLY A 287 -24.51 6.62 -4.30
N ALA A 288 -24.28 7.94 -4.31
CA ALA A 288 -24.07 8.71 -3.07
C ALA A 288 -25.24 8.63 -2.08
N MET A 289 -26.48 8.49 -2.56
CA MET A 289 -27.68 8.36 -1.71
C MET A 289 -27.79 6.96 -1.11
N ASP A 290 -27.47 5.93 -1.88
CA ASP A 290 -27.41 4.54 -1.42
C ASP A 290 -26.38 4.44 -0.27
N GLU A 291 -25.22 5.09 -0.41
CA GLU A 291 -24.16 5.08 0.61
C GLU A 291 -24.51 5.75 1.95
N VAL A 292 -25.44 6.71 1.94
CA VAL A 292 -25.98 7.26 3.19
C VAL A 292 -26.69 6.15 3.97
N MET A 293 -27.49 5.33 3.27
CA MET A 293 -28.19 4.22 3.87
C MET A 293 -27.21 3.13 4.34
N HIS A 294 -26.19 2.81 3.55
CA HIS A 294 -25.13 1.86 3.90
C HIS A 294 -24.37 2.29 5.16
N THR A 295 -23.95 3.55 5.22
CA THR A 295 -23.29 4.15 6.40
C THR A 295 -24.15 3.98 7.66
N GLU A 296 -25.45 4.25 7.56
CA GLU A 296 -26.36 4.17 8.69
C GLU A 296 -26.57 2.72 9.18
N VAL A 297 -26.79 1.77 8.27
CA VAL A 297 -27.01 0.35 8.63
C VAL A 297 -25.73 -0.26 9.21
N SER A 298 -24.59 -0.05 8.56
CA SER A 298 -23.28 -0.55 8.99
C SER A 298 -22.87 0.08 10.32
N GLY A 299 -23.14 1.37 10.51
CA GLY A 299 -22.88 2.05 11.78
C GLY A 299 -23.76 1.55 12.93
N ARG A 300 -25.01 1.14 12.66
CA ARG A 300 -25.86 0.50 13.69
C ARG A 300 -25.32 -0.88 14.07
N LEU A 301 -24.92 -1.68 13.09
CA LEU A 301 -24.28 -2.98 13.35
C LEU A 301 -22.98 -2.80 14.13
N ALA A 302 -22.11 -1.85 13.76
CA ALA A 302 -20.89 -1.55 14.52
C ALA A 302 -21.17 -1.27 16.01
N ARG A 303 -22.19 -0.45 16.30
CA ARG A 303 -22.60 -0.12 17.67
C ARG A 303 -23.19 -1.31 18.43
N LYS A 304 -23.91 -2.21 17.74
CA LYS A 304 -24.39 -3.48 18.32
C LYS A 304 -23.23 -4.33 18.84
N TYR A 305 -22.09 -4.30 18.13
CA TYR A 305 -20.85 -4.98 18.52
C TYR A 305 -19.87 -4.08 19.29
N GLY A 306 -20.36 -3.00 19.90
CA GLY A 306 -19.58 -2.18 20.85
C GLY A 306 -18.60 -1.16 20.22
N ALA A 307 -18.59 -1.02 18.89
CA ALA A 307 -17.73 -0.07 18.20
C ALA A 307 -18.50 1.18 17.75
N THR A 308 -17.85 2.34 17.77
CA THR A 308 -18.40 3.58 17.21
C THR A 308 -17.56 4.00 16.01
N PRO A 309 -18.12 4.04 14.79
CA PRO A 309 -17.36 4.43 13.59
C PRO A 309 -16.74 5.82 13.69
N GLU A 310 -15.53 5.98 13.16
CA GLU A 310 -14.91 7.29 12.97
C GLU A 310 -15.64 8.08 11.88
N ARG A 311 -15.76 9.40 12.06
CA ARG A 311 -16.28 10.27 10.99
C ARG A 311 -15.22 10.46 9.90
N PRO A 312 -15.62 10.41 8.61
CA PRO A 312 -14.68 10.58 7.51
C PRO A 312 -14.12 12.00 7.45
N GLN A 313 -12.82 12.09 7.16
CA GLN A 313 -12.11 13.33 6.86
C GLN A 313 -11.60 13.24 5.42
N VAL A 314 -12.19 14.04 4.53
CA VAL A 314 -11.84 14.06 3.09
C VAL A 314 -11.50 15.49 2.69
N ALA A 315 -10.27 15.68 2.21
CA ALA A 315 -9.81 16.95 1.69
C ALA A 315 -10.56 17.29 0.39
N SER A 316 -10.98 18.54 0.26
CA SER A 316 -11.56 19.04 -0.99
C SER A 316 -10.44 19.26 -2.02
N LEU A 317 -10.42 18.44 -3.06
CA LEU A 317 -9.48 18.53 -4.17
C LEU A 317 -10.15 19.10 -5.43
N PRO A 318 -9.39 19.78 -6.32
CA PRO A 318 -9.93 20.22 -7.60
C PRO A 318 -10.39 19.02 -8.47
N PRO A 319 -11.33 19.24 -9.41
CA PRO A 319 -11.72 18.20 -10.38
C PRO A 319 -10.54 17.73 -11.22
N ARG A 320 -10.49 16.44 -11.52
CA ARG A 320 -9.39 15.83 -12.29
C ARG A 320 -9.63 15.85 -13.80
N PRO A 321 -8.56 15.78 -14.61
CA PRO A 321 -8.64 15.40 -16.02
C PRO A 321 -9.35 14.04 -16.22
N LEU A 322 -10.03 13.86 -17.35
CA LEU A 322 -10.83 12.64 -17.61
C LEU A 322 -10.00 11.36 -17.49
N ALA A 323 -8.75 11.34 -17.98
CA ALA A 323 -7.88 10.17 -17.91
C ALA A 323 -7.64 9.71 -16.46
N GLU A 324 -7.43 10.65 -15.52
CA GLU A 324 -7.25 10.33 -14.09
C GLU A 324 -8.55 9.83 -13.45
N VAL A 325 -9.70 10.38 -13.83
CA VAL A 325 -11.02 9.91 -13.36
C VAL A 325 -11.25 8.45 -13.80
N VAL A 326 -10.85 8.11 -15.03
CA VAL A 326 -11.02 6.75 -15.56
C VAL A 326 -10.03 5.77 -14.94
N LEU A 327 -8.79 6.21 -14.65
CA LEU A 327 -7.81 5.40 -13.91
C LEU A 327 -8.34 5.03 -12.51
N ASP A 328 -8.85 6.03 -11.78
CA ASP A 328 -9.51 5.84 -10.48
C ASP A 328 -10.72 4.89 -10.60
N ASN A 329 -11.56 5.11 -11.61
CA ASN A 329 -12.73 4.28 -11.88
C ASN A 329 -12.38 2.83 -12.24
N ALA A 330 -11.24 2.60 -12.89
CA ALA A 330 -10.80 1.25 -13.22
C ALA A 330 -10.40 0.46 -11.97
N VAL A 331 -9.75 1.12 -11.00
CA VAL A 331 -9.29 0.51 -9.75
C VAL A 331 -10.45 0.41 -8.75
N GLU A 332 -10.99 1.54 -8.31
CA GLU A 332 -11.99 1.56 -7.25
C GLU A 332 -13.34 1.06 -7.76
N GLY A 333 -13.77 1.47 -8.95
CA GLY A 333 -15.07 1.10 -9.50
C GLY A 333 -15.12 -0.28 -10.17
N CYS A 334 -14.34 -0.47 -11.23
CA CYS A 334 -14.48 -1.68 -12.05
C CYS A 334 -13.95 -2.94 -11.35
N VAL A 335 -12.99 -2.79 -10.44
CA VAL A 335 -12.42 -3.91 -9.67
C VAL A 335 -13.01 -3.96 -8.27
N ARG A 336 -12.76 -2.95 -7.43
CA ARG A 336 -13.12 -3.05 -5.99
C ARG A 336 -14.64 -3.07 -5.76
N GLU A 337 -15.42 -2.16 -6.33
CA GLU A 337 -16.90 -2.18 -6.18
C GLU A 337 -17.53 -3.46 -6.76
N THR A 338 -17.02 -3.93 -7.91
CA THR A 338 -17.55 -5.16 -8.51
C THR A 338 -17.30 -6.38 -7.61
N TYR A 339 -16.15 -6.43 -6.95
CA TYR A 339 -15.85 -7.46 -5.98
C TYR A 339 -16.66 -7.28 -4.68
N GLY A 340 -16.75 -6.05 -4.15
CA GLY A 340 -17.56 -5.70 -2.97
C GLY A 340 -19.02 -6.13 -3.13
N ALA A 341 -19.62 -5.90 -4.31
CA ALA A 341 -20.96 -6.37 -4.62
C ALA A 341 -21.08 -7.90 -4.53
N LEU A 342 -20.10 -8.65 -5.05
CA LEU A 342 -20.09 -10.11 -4.97
C LEU A 342 -19.93 -10.61 -3.52
N VAL A 343 -19.09 -9.95 -2.72
CA VAL A 343 -18.95 -10.23 -1.28
C VAL A 343 -20.26 -9.96 -0.56
N ALA A 344 -20.96 -8.86 -0.86
CA ALA A 344 -22.26 -8.56 -0.28
C ALA A 344 -23.31 -9.65 -0.59
N HIS A 345 -23.36 -10.13 -1.83
CA HIS A 345 -24.19 -11.29 -2.20
C HIS A 345 -23.79 -12.55 -1.40
N HIS A 346 -22.50 -12.81 -1.21
CA HIS A 346 -22.04 -13.92 -0.38
C HIS A 346 -22.48 -13.78 1.08
N GLN A 347 -22.27 -12.63 1.70
CA GLN A 347 -22.64 -12.37 3.10
C GLN A 347 -24.14 -12.51 3.33
N SER A 348 -24.96 -12.08 2.36
CA SER A 348 -26.43 -12.22 2.42
C SER A 348 -26.89 -13.68 2.55
N LEU A 349 -26.08 -14.64 2.08
CA LEU A 349 -26.38 -16.06 2.08
C LEU A 349 -25.71 -16.80 3.25
N HIS A 350 -24.56 -16.33 3.73
CA HIS A 350 -23.67 -17.11 4.60
C HIS A 350 -23.47 -16.55 6.01
N ALA A 351 -23.82 -15.29 6.30
CA ALA A 351 -23.67 -14.74 7.65
C ALA A 351 -24.54 -15.53 8.64
N GLU A 352 -24.05 -15.85 9.84
CA GLU A 352 -24.85 -16.51 10.88
C GLU A 352 -25.86 -15.53 11.49
N ASP A 353 -25.50 -14.25 11.65
CA ASP A 353 -26.39 -13.19 12.11
C ASP A 353 -27.46 -12.87 11.04
N SER A 354 -28.74 -13.09 11.40
CA SER A 354 -29.85 -12.86 10.48
C SER A 354 -30.03 -11.39 10.10
N GLU A 355 -29.71 -10.46 11.01
CA GLU A 355 -29.77 -9.03 10.73
C GLU A 355 -28.71 -8.65 9.69
N VAL A 356 -27.51 -9.23 9.79
CA VAL A 356 -26.46 -9.03 8.79
C VAL A 356 -26.89 -9.58 7.43
N ARG A 357 -27.46 -10.79 7.36
CA ARG A 357 -27.96 -11.33 6.07
C ARG A 357 -29.00 -10.41 5.41
N GLU A 358 -29.96 -9.91 6.18
CA GLU A 358 -31.01 -9.02 5.66
C GLU A 358 -30.46 -7.67 5.18
N VAL A 359 -29.52 -7.09 5.93
CA VAL A 359 -28.83 -5.85 5.54
C VAL A 359 -28.01 -6.07 4.27
N MET A 360 -27.19 -7.12 4.24
CA MET A 360 -26.32 -7.40 3.10
C MET A 360 -27.10 -7.79 1.84
N ALA A 361 -28.29 -8.40 1.95
CA ALA A 361 -29.14 -8.65 0.79
C ALA A 361 -29.60 -7.36 0.09
N ARG A 362 -29.80 -6.27 0.85
CA ARG A 362 -30.16 -4.96 0.31
C ARG A 362 -28.93 -4.26 -0.27
N ILE A 363 -27.85 -4.20 0.51
CA ILE A 363 -26.57 -3.62 0.07
C ILE A 363 -26.11 -4.30 -1.22
N ALA A 364 -26.19 -5.63 -1.32
CA ALA A 364 -25.78 -6.36 -2.52
C ALA A 364 -26.48 -5.90 -3.81
N GLU A 365 -27.77 -5.55 -3.76
CA GLU A 365 -28.48 -5.01 -4.92
C GLU A 365 -28.07 -3.58 -5.25
N ASP A 366 -27.70 -2.79 -4.24
CA ASP A 366 -27.24 -1.41 -4.38
C ASP A 366 -25.83 -1.40 -4.96
N GLU A 367 -24.91 -2.16 -4.37
CA GLU A 367 -23.53 -2.39 -4.85
C GLU A 367 -23.49 -2.98 -6.27
N THR A 368 -24.44 -3.84 -6.65
CA THR A 368 -24.52 -4.35 -8.02
C THR A 368 -24.79 -3.20 -9.02
N ARG A 369 -25.57 -2.20 -8.65
CA ARG A 369 -25.82 -1.01 -9.49
C ARG A 369 -24.62 -0.08 -9.50
N HIS A 370 -23.85 0.00 -8.41
CA HIS A 370 -22.62 0.80 -8.36
C HIS A 370 -21.52 0.20 -9.23
N ALA A 371 -21.38 -1.12 -9.22
CA ALA A 371 -20.55 -1.85 -10.16
C ALA A 371 -20.99 -1.60 -11.62
N ASP A 372 -22.28 -1.70 -11.93
CA ASP A 372 -22.83 -1.38 -13.27
C ASP A 372 -22.48 0.05 -13.70
N LEU A 373 -22.69 1.04 -12.81
CA LEU A 373 -22.29 2.42 -13.04
C LEU A 373 -20.80 2.53 -13.38
N SER A 374 -19.93 1.89 -12.60
CA SER A 374 -18.48 1.92 -12.84
C SER A 374 -18.12 1.39 -14.23
N TRP A 375 -18.77 0.32 -14.68
CA TRP A 375 -18.62 -0.20 -16.04
C TRP A 375 -19.26 0.69 -17.12
N ALA A 376 -20.32 1.43 -16.81
CA ALA A 376 -20.92 2.40 -17.71
C ALA A 376 -20.01 3.62 -17.91
N VAL A 377 -19.38 4.11 -16.84
CA VAL A 377 -18.37 5.18 -16.89
C VAL A 377 -17.17 4.75 -17.73
N ASP A 378 -16.64 3.54 -17.52
CA ASP A 378 -15.53 2.99 -18.30
C ASP A 378 -15.83 2.94 -19.81
N ARG A 379 -17.01 2.43 -20.18
CA ARG A 379 -17.46 2.40 -21.59
C ARG A 379 -17.63 3.80 -22.19
N TRP A 380 -18.26 4.70 -21.44
CA TRP A 380 -18.51 6.07 -21.89
C TRP A 380 -17.20 6.83 -22.11
N ALA A 381 -16.25 6.72 -21.18
CA ALA A 381 -15.00 7.45 -21.23
C ALA A 381 -13.98 6.84 -22.21
N SER A 382 -13.95 5.51 -22.37
CA SER A 382 -13.01 4.83 -23.28
C SER A 382 -13.07 5.33 -24.73
N ALA A 383 -14.26 5.75 -25.19
CA ALA A 383 -14.46 6.32 -26.52
C ALA A 383 -13.86 7.73 -26.69
N ARG A 384 -13.46 8.38 -25.58
CA ARG A 384 -12.97 9.77 -25.51
C ARG A 384 -11.48 9.87 -25.15
N LEU A 385 -10.86 8.76 -24.76
CA LEU A 385 -9.44 8.69 -24.41
C LEU A 385 -8.55 8.44 -25.64
N ALA A 386 -7.28 8.82 -25.56
CA ALA A 386 -6.25 8.38 -26.48
C ALA A 386 -5.90 6.89 -26.27
N GLU A 387 -5.23 6.26 -27.24
CA GLU A 387 -4.85 4.85 -27.14
C GLU A 387 -3.86 4.57 -25.99
N SER A 388 -2.93 5.48 -25.74
CA SER A 388 -1.99 5.39 -24.61
C SER A 388 -2.71 5.43 -23.26
N GLU A 389 -3.73 6.29 -23.12
CA GLU A 389 -4.53 6.41 -21.90
C GLU A 389 -5.41 5.17 -21.69
N ARG A 390 -6.03 4.64 -22.76
CA ARG A 390 -6.75 3.36 -22.70
C ARG A 390 -5.86 2.20 -22.28
N THR A 391 -4.61 2.20 -22.73
CA THR A 391 -3.62 1.19 -22.33
C THR A 391 -3.29 1.33 -20.86
N ALA A 392 -3.01 2.54 -20.37
CA ALA A 392 -2.74 2.80 -18.96
C ALA A 392 -3.92 2.40 -18.05
N VAL A 393 -5.15 2.65 -18.47
CA VAL A 393 -6.38 2.23 -17.75
C VAL A 393 -6.47 0.71 -17.66
N ARG A 394 -6.19 -0.01 -18.75
CA ARG A 394 -6.19 -1.48 -18.76
C ARG A 394 -5.13 -2.06 -17.83
N GLU A 395 -3.92 -1.51 -17.88
CA GLU A 395 -2.83 -1.93 -17.00
C GLU A 395 -3.14 -1.64 -15.53
N ALA A 396 -3.72 -0.48 -15.21
CA ALA A 396 -4.16 -0.15 -13.85
C ALA A 396 -5.21 -1.14 -13.35
N ARG A 397 -6.17 -1.53 -14.20
CA ARG A 397 -7.16 -2.57 -13.87
C ARG A 397 -6.50 -3.92 -13.61
N LEU A 398 -5.58 -4.36 -14.45
CA LEU A 398 -4.87 -5.63 -14.27
C LEU A 398 -4.06 -5.66 -12.97
N ARG A 399 -3.33 -4.58 -12.67
CA ARG A 399 -2.62 -4.43 -11.39
C ARG A 399 -3.59 -4.48 -10.21
N ALA A 400 -4.72 -3.78 -10.29
CA ALA A 400 -5.74 -3.82 -9.24
C ALA A 400 -6.32 -5.22 -9.02
N VAL A 401 -6.48 -6.03 -10.08
CA VAL A 401 -6.91 -7.43 -9.98
C VAL A 401 -5.83 -8.30 -9.33
N GLU A 402 -4.55 -8.10 -9.67
CA GLU A 402 -3.44 -8.81 -9.02
C GLU A 402 -3.33 -8.47 -7.55
N THR A 403 -3.46 -7.17 -7.22
CA THR A 403 -3.56 -6.71 -5.84
C THR A 403 -4.72 -7.40 -5.16
N LEU A 404 -5.95 -7.28 -5.67
CA LEU A 404 -7.14 -7.91 -5.09
C LEU A 404 -6.98 -9.42 -4.90
N ARG A 405 -6.38 -10.14 -5.86
CA ARG A 405 -6.11 -11.58 -5.74
C ARG A 405 -5.19 -11.87 -4.56
N ALA A 406 -4.14 -11.07 -4.37
CA ALA A 406 -3.27 -11.18 -3.20
C ALA A 406 -4.01 -10.82 -1.90
N GLU A 407 -4.91 -9.83 -1.92
CA GLU A 407 -5.74 -9.42 -0.78
C GLU A 407 -6.64 -10.57 -0.29
N VAL A 408 -7.38 -11.21 -1.21
CA VAL A 408 -8.40 -12.21 -0.86
C VAL A 408 -7.84 -13.59 -0.51
N ALA A 409 -6.57 -13.86 -0.84
CA ALA A 409 -5.89 -15.12 -0.50
C ALA A 409 -5.49 -15.21 0.98
N GLU A 410 -5.56 -14.10 1.72
CA GLU A 410 -5.11 -14.03 3.11
C GLU A 410 -6.19 -14.54 4.08
N PRO A 411 -5.81 -15.20 5.21
CA PRO A 411 -6.76 -15.76 6.16
C PRO A 411 -7.83 -14.77 6.69
N THR A 412 -9.11 -15.16 6.59
CA THR A 412 -10.24 -14.45 7.19
C THR A 412 -10.44 -14.85 8.66
N ASP A 413 -10.68 -13.88 9.56
CA ASP A 413 -10.92 -14.17 10.97
C ASP A 413 -12.19 -15.03 11.11
N ALA A 414 -12.12 -16.09 11.91
CA ALA A 414 -13.22 -17.04 12.04
C ALA A 414 -14.51 -16.40 12.54
N ALA A 415 -14.44 -15.36 13.39
CA ALA A 415 -15.60 -14.61 13.83
C ALA A 415 -16.20 -13.79 12.69
N LEU A 416 -15.40 -13.22 11.79
CA LEU A 416 -15.93 -12.48 10.62
C LEU A 416 -16.54 -13.42 9.57
N ILE A 417 -15.93 -14.60 9.34
CA ILE A 417 -16.52 -15.63 8.47
C ILE A 417 -17.88 -16.07 9.02
N ARG A 418 -17.94 -16.41 10.31
CA ARG A 418 -19.17 -16.91 10.94
C ARG A 418 -20.22 -15.82 11.10
N GLU A 419 -19.92 -14.76 11.84
CA GLU A 419 -20.92 -13.77 12.24
C GLU A 419 -21.33 -12.88 11.06
N LEU A 420 -20.38 -12.49 10.20
CA LEU A 420 -20.63 -11.57 9.08
C LEU A 420 -20.74 -12.26 7.72
N GLY A 421 -20.48 -13.57 7.64
CA GLY A 421 -20.58 -14.31 6.39
C GLY A 421 -19.51 -13.93 5.38
N LEU A 422 -18.35 -13.40 5.81
CA LEU A 422 -17.25 -13.14 4.88
C LEU A 422 -16.77 -14.46 4.26
N PRO A 423 -16.39 -14.47 2.97
CA PRO A 423 -15.86 -15.66 2.34
C PRO A 423 -14.56 -16.11 3.01
N THR A 424 -14.33 -17.42 3.04
CA THR A 424 -12.99 -17.94 3.35
C THR A 424 -12.03 -17.55 2.22
N PRO A 425 -10.70 -17.58 2.44
CA PRO A 425 -9.75 -17.19 1.40
C PRO A 425 -9.90 -18.02 0.12
N GLU A 426 -10.18 -19.32 0.25
CA GLU A 426 -10.38 -20.22 -0.87
C GLU A 426 -11.63 -19.84 -1.70
N VAL A 427 -12.72 -19.51 -1.00
CA VAL A 427 -13.98 -19.04 -1.61
C VAL A 427 -13.76 -17.70 -2.30
N ALA A 428 -13.09 -16.77 -1.62
CA ALA A 428 -12.80 -15.43 -2.09
C ALA A 428 -11.89 -15.44 -3.34
N MET A 429 -10.87 -16.31 -3.35
CA MET A 429 -10.02 -16.57 -4.51
C MET A 429 -10.81 -17.13 -5.70
N ALA A 430 -11.70 -18.11 -5.46
CA ALA A 430 -12.53 -18.68 -6.51
C ALA A 430 -13.50 -17.65 -7.12
N MET A 431 -14.00 -16.71 -6.31
CA MET A 431 -14.78 -15.56 -6.77
C MET A 431 -13.96 -14.65 -7.68
N VAL A 432 -12.76 -14.23 -7.23
CA VAL A 432 -11.84 -13.39 -8.02
C VAL A 432 -11.48 -14.07 -9.34
N ASP A 433 -11.11 -15.34 -9.32
CA ASP A 433 -10.77 -16.10 -10.54
C ASP A 433 -11.94 -16.20 -11.54
N THR A 434 -13.18 -16.21 -11.04
CA THR A 434 -14.36 -16.18 -11.90
C THR A 434 -14.57 -14.79 -12.52
N LEU A 435 -14.43 -13.72 -11.73
CA LEU A 435 -14.49 -12.35 -12.24
C LEU A 435 -13.35 -12.05 -13.23
N SER A 436 -12.11 -12.47 -12.92
CA SER A 436 -10.97 -12.29 -13.82
C SER A 436 -11.22 -12.92 -15.18
N ARG A 437 -11.73 -14.16 -15.23
CA ARG A 437 -11.98 -14.87 -16.49
C ARG A 437 -13.06 -14.24 -17.35
N GLU A 438 -14.13 -13.78 -16.73
CA GLU A 438 -15.37 -13.39 -17.42
C GLU A 438 -15.48 -11.88 -17.64
N LEU A 439 -14.73 -11.07 -16.89
CA LEU A 439 -14.92 -9.62 -16.83
C LEU A 439 -13.64 -8.78 -16.96
N TRP A 440 -12.56 -9.15 -16.28
CA TRP A 440 -11.37 -8.28 -16.19
C TRP A 440 -10.27 -8.56 -17.22
N ASN A 441 -10.41 -9.61 -18.02
CA ASN A 441 -9.50 -9.97 -19.12
C ASN A 441 -9.54 -8.99 -20.30
#